data_AF-A0A8H6YK34-F1
#
_entry.id   AF-A0A8H6YK34-F1
#
_cell.length_a   1.000
_cell.length_b   1.000
_cell.length_c   1.000
_cell.angle_alpha   90.00
_cell.angle_beta   90.00
_cell.angle_gamma   90.00
#
_symmetry.space_group_name_H-M   'P 1'
#
loop_
_entity.id
_entity.type
_entity.pdbx_description
1 polymer ?
#
loop_
_entity_poly.entity_id
_entity_poly.type
_entity_poly.pdbx_seq_one_letter_code
_entity_poly.pdbx_strand_id
1 'polypeptide(L)'
;MAQLPPPLFPSEKWTSDTNYITARTMKSAFGFGSVLGLPLYFALLVSSKGRRTFSVERLLNVSTLSGIGVAGAGGALTYSRNALSDAATLKQRRTELAYSASKRREDDFGTIGAVLGICLVPAIFWTRAGLLDLTLGGGTLGYGSGFLAHHLQTWSGNPAGKAPLPEIPSDDPRMRRR
;
A
#
# COMPACT_ATOMS: atom_id res chain seq x y z
N MET A 1 3.74 -41.40 -10.18
CA MET A 1 4.44 -40.14 -10.50
C MET A 1 4.99 -39.58 -9.19
N ALA A 2 6.30 -39.70 -8.96
CA ALA A 2 6.92 -39.20 -7.74
C ALA A 2 6.91 -37.67 -7.74
N GLN A 3 6.36 -37.06 -6.69
CA GLN A 3 6.50 -35.62 -6.44
C GLN A 3 7.98 -35.35 -6.18
N LEU A 4 8.61 -34.59 -7.09
CA LEU A 4 9.97 -34.09 -6.89
C LEU A 4 9.97 -33.21 -5.61
N PRO A 5 11.02 -33.32 -4.78
CA PRO A 5 11.17 -32.43 -3.63
C PRO A 5 11.16 -30.97 -4.10
N PRO A 6 10.59 -30.05 -3.31
CA PRO A 6 10.61 -28.64 -3.65
C PRO A 6 12.07 -28.18 -3.86
N PRO A 7 12.33 -27.35 -4.86
CA PRO A 7 13.69 -26.89 -5.13
C PRO A 7 14.25 -26.19 -3.88
N LEU A 8 15.46 -26.58 -3.47
CA LEU A 8 16.18 -26.02 -2.32
C LEU A 8 16.48 -24.52 -2.47
N PHE A 9 16.36 -24.00 -3.69
CA PHE A 9 16.50 -22.58 -4.00
C PHE A 9 15.22 -22.06 -4.64
N PRO A 10 14.68 -20.92 -4.16
CA PRO A 10 13.52 -20.30 -4.78
C PRO A 10 13.84 -19.91 -6.22
N SER A 11 13.02 -20.36 -7.17
CA SER A 11 13.15 -19.96 -8.58
C SER A 11 13.05 -18.42 -8.73
N GLU A 12 13.76 -17.83 -9.70
CA GLU A 12 13.70 -16.38 -9.98
C GLU A 12 12.26 -15.85 -10.17
N LYS A 13 11.37 -16.67 -10.73
CA LYS A 13 9.96 -16.32 -10.91
C LYS A 13 9.23 -16.22 -9.57
N TRP A 14 9.52 -17.12 -8.63
CA TRP A 14 8.95 -17.12 -7.28
C TRP A 14 9.39 -15.90 -6.46
N THR A 15 10.67 -15.50 -6.56
CA THR A 15 11.17 -14.31 -5.86
C THR A 15 10.56 -13.04 -6.45
N SER A 16 10.43 -12.95 -7.78
CA SER A 16 9.76 -11.82 -8.43
C SER A 16 8.30 -11.69 -8.02
N ASP A 17 7.56 -12.80 -7.96
CA ASP A 17 6.13 -12.78 -7.59
C ASP A 17 5.96 -12.37 -6.12
N THR A 18 6.80 -12.92 -5.24
CA THR A 18 6.81 -12.58 -3.81
C THR A 18 7.15 -11.11 -3.57
N ASN A 19 8.16 -10.58 -4.28
CA ASN A 19 8.56 -9.18 -4.18
C ASN A 19 7.45 -8.25 -4.69
N TYR A 20 6.79 -8.59 -5.79
CA TYR A 20 5.68 -7.81 -6.33
C TYR A 20 4.51 -7.74 -5.34
N ILE A 21 4.10 -8.88 -4.79
CA ILE A 21 3.00 -8.96 -3.82
C ILE A 21 3.37 -8.17 -2.55
N THR A 22 4.57 -8.39 -2.02
CA THR A 22 5.08 -7.71 -0.82
C THR A 22 5.11 -6.20 -1.02
N ALA A 23 5.69 -5.71 -2.12
CA ALA A 23 5.74 -4.28 -2.43
C ALA A 23 4.35 -3.67 -2.56
N ARG A 24 3.38 -4.40 -3.14
CA ARG A 24 2.00 -3.93 -3.22
C ARG A 24 1.35 -3.83 -1.85
N THR A 25 1.53 -4.84 -1.01
CA THR A 25 0.99 -4.81 0.36
C THR A 25 1.61 -3.69 1.18
N MET A 26 2.91 -3.42 1.02
CA MET A 26 3.57 -2.29 1.67
C MET A 26 2.92 -0.95 1.31
N LYS A 27 2.53 -0.72 0.05
CA LYS A 27 1.84 0.51 -0.37
C LYS A 27 0.47 0.69 0.26
N SER A 28 -0.37 -0.36 0.25
CA SER A 28 -1.67 -0.30 0.91
C SER A 28 -1.52 -0.13 2.43
N ALA A 29 -0.56 -0.82 3.04
CA ALA A 29 -0.25 -0.72 4.47
C ALA A 29 0.28 0.66 4.85
N PHE A 30 1.09 1.28 3.98
CA PHE A 30 1.53 2.67 4.15
C PHE A 30 0.32 3.60 4.21
N GLY A 31 -0.61 3.50 3.25
CA GLY A 31 -1.85 4.31 3.25
C GLY A 31 -2.66 4.19 4.54
N PHE A 32 -2.86 2.96 5.04
CA PHE A 32 -3.49 2.74 6.34
C PHE A 32 -2.68 3.36 7.49
N GLY A 33 -1.37 3.16 7.52
CA GLY A 33 -0.50 3.70 8.56
C GLY A 33 -0.49 5.23 8.60
N SER A 34 -0.52 5.88 7.44
CA SER A 34 -0.59 7.35 7.31
C SER A 34 -1.89 7.90 7.92
N VAL A 35 -3.01 7.23 7.67
CA VAL A 35 -4.32 7.61 8.24
C VAL A 35 -4.36 7.36 9.74
N LEU A 36 -3.83 6.21 10.20
CA LEU A 36 -3.77 5.86 11.62
C LEU A 36 -2.82 6.76 12.44
N GLY A 37 -1.88 7.44 11.78
CA GLY A 37 -0.98 8.39 12.43
C GLY A 37 -1.70 9.56 13.12
N LEU A 38 -2.80 10.04 12.53
CA LEU A 38 -3.61 11.13 13.08
C LEU A 38 -4.25 10.75 14.44
N PRO A 39 -5.07 9.69 14.56
CA PRO A 39 -5.64 9.29 15.85
C PRO A 39 -4.56 8.84 16.83
N LEU A 40 -3.45 8.24 16.35
CA LEU A 40 -2.32 7.89 17.22
C LEU A 40 -1.70 9.12 17.88
N TYR A 41 -1.47 10.20 17.11
CA TYR A 41 -0.99 11.45 17.67
C TYR A 41 -1.96 12.04 18.70
N PHE A 42 -3.26 12.06 18.42
CA PHE A 42 -4.27 12.52 19.38
C PHE A 42 -4.30 11.68 20.65
N ALA A 43 -4.22 10.34 20.53
CA ALA A 43 -4.13 9.45 21.69
C ALA A 43 -2.88 9.74 22.53
N LEU A 44 -1.73 9.99 21.90
CA LEU A 44 -0.48 10.39 22.58
C LEU A 44 -0.59 11.77 23.25
N LEU A 45 -1.31 12.70 22.63
CA LEU A 45 -1.55 14.03 23.20
C LEU A 45 -2.44 13.95 24.45
N VAL A 46 -3.56 13.22 24.37
CA VAL A 46 -4.51 13.03 25.48
C VAL A 46 -3.88 12.23 26.63
N SER A 47 -3.19 11.13 26.33
CA SER A 47 -2.52 10.31 27.34
C SER A 47 -1.41 11.05 28.08
N SER A 48 -0.82 12.08 27.48
CA SER A 48 0.18 12.93 28.14
C SER A 48 -0.38 13.93 29.18
N LYS A 49 -1.68 13.81 29.54
CA LYS A 49 -2.37 14.63 30.55
C LYS A 49 -2.20 16.15 30.32
N GLY A 50 -2.25 16.60 29.07
CA GLY A 50 -2.18 18.02 28.72
C GLY A 50 -0.81 18.69 28.90
N ARG A 51 0.25 17.93 29.22
CA ARG A 51 1.61 18.47 29.36
C ARG A 51 2.31 18.73 28.02
N ARG A 52 1.76 18.22 26.92
CA ARG A 52 2.30 18.44 25.58
C ARG A 52 1.41 19.42 24.81
N THR A 53 2.03 20.46 24.28
CA THR A 53 1.41 21.38 23.33
C THR A 53 1.27 20.72 21.96
N PHE A 54 0.21 21.08 21.24
CA PHE A 54 -0.01 20.66 19.85
C PHE A 54 1.11 21.21 18.96
N SER A 55 1.74 20.34 18.17
CA SER A 55 2.81 20.68 17.24
C SER A 55 2.55 20.02 15.89
N VAL A 56 2.56 20.84 14.83
CA VAL A 56 2.37 20.38 13.45
C VAL A 56 3.52 19.48 13.02
N GLU A 57 4.76 19.83 13.38
CA GLU A 57 5.95 19.01 13.11
C GLU A 57 5.80 17.60 13.69
N ARG A 58 5.36 17.49 14.96
CA ARG A 58 5.16 16.17 15.57
C ARG A 58 4.02 15.40 14.93
N LEU A 59 2.93 16.06 14.54
CA LEU A 59 1.83 15.40 13.84
C LEU A 59 2.31 14.78 12.52
N LEU A 60 3.05 15.56 11.74
CA LEU A 60 3.63 15.15 10.45
C LEU A 60 4.66 14.02 10.61
N ASN A 61 5.51 14.09 11.63
CA ASN A 61 6.49 13.06 11.90
C ASN A 61 5.83 11.78 12.42
N VAL A 62 4.82 11.88 13.27
CA VAL A 62 4.08 10.71 13.76
C VAL A 62 3.33 10.02 12.63
N SER A 63 2.70 10.77 11.72
CA SER A 63 2.01 10.16 10.56
C SER A 63 2.97 9.52 9.56
N THR A 64 4.15 10.11 9.36
CA THR A 64 5.21 9.54 8.53
C THR A 64 5.75 8.26 9.14
N LEU A 65 6.08 8.29 10.44
CA LEU A 65 6.60 7.14 11.18
C LEU A 65 5.55 6.02 11.27
N SER A 66 4.28 6.33 11.48
CA SER A 66 3.22 5.32 11.48
C SER A 66 3.02 4.71 10.10
N GLY A 67 3.05 5.53 9.03
CA GLY A 67 3.02 5.05 7.65
C GLY A 67 4.14 4.06 7.36
N ILE A 68 5.39 4.44 7.65
CA ILE A 68 6.57 3.58 7.44
C ILE A 68 6.51 2.32 8.32
N GLY A 69 6.14 2.48 9.60
CA GLY A 69 6.08 1.36 10.55
C GLY A 69 5.04 0.31 10.14
N VAL A 70 3.84 0.74 9.76
CA VAL A 70 2.78 -0.18 9.29
C VAL A 70 3.13 -0.78 7.94
N ALA A 71 3.76 -0.03 7.03
CA ALA A 71 4.26 -0.56 5.77
C ALA A 71 5.32 -1.67 5.98
N GLY A 72 6.29 -1.42 6.86
CA GLY A 72 7.32 -2.40 7.22
C GLY A 72 6.74 -3.66 7.84
N ALA A 73 5.84 -3.51 8.82
CA ALA A 73 5.15 -4.63 9.45
C ALA A 73 4.31 -5.43 8.45
N GLY A 74 3.53 -4.75 7.60
CA GLY A 74 2.72 -5.37 6.55
C GLY A 74 3.57 -6.14 5.55
N GLY A 75 4.67 -5.55 5.08
CA GLY A 75 5.61 -6.19 4.18
C GLY A 75 6.27 -7.43 4.79
N ALA A 76 6.76 -7.34 6.03
CA ALA A 76 7.38 -8.47 6.73
C ALA A 76 6.39 -9.63 6.95
N LEU A 77 5.15 -9.32 7.34
CA LEU A 77 4.09 -10.31 7.51
C LEU A 77 3.71 -10.98 6.18
N THR A 78 3.61 -10.20 5.10
CA THR A 78 3.29 -10.75 3.78
C THR A 78 4.44 -11.56 3.21
N TYR A 79 5.68 -11.10 3.37
CA TYR A 79 6.85 -11.82 2.92
C TYR A 79 6.99 -13.17 3.64
N SER A 80 6.85 -13.19 4.97
CA SER A 80 6.91 -14.44 5.75
C SER A 80 5.78 -15.40 5.41
N ARG A 81 4.55 -14.89 5.17
CA ARG A 81 3.43 -15.72 4.69
C ARG A 81 3.68 -16.30 3.29
N ASN A 82 4.25 -15.49 2.39
CA ASN A 82 4.55 -15.92 1.01
C ASN A 82 5.73 -16.90 0.94
N ALA A 83 6.68 -16.80 1.87
CA ALA A 83 7.78 -17.75 2.01
C ALA A 83 7.29 -19.21 2.23
N LEU A 84 6.10 -19.36 2.83
CA LEU A 84 5.45 -20.65 3.10
C LEU A 84 4.41 -21.04 2.04
N SER A 85 4.24 -20.26 0.97
CA SER A 85 3.19 -20.46 -0.03
C SER A 85 3.70 -21.11 -1.32
N ASP A 86 2.83 -21.91 -1.97
CA ASP A 86 3.14 -22.57 -3.23
C ASP A 86 3.25 -21.59 -4.40
N ALA A 87 4.14 -21.88 -5.36
CA ALA A 87 4.37 -21.03 -6.54
C ALA A 87 3.11 -20.81 -7.39
N ALA A 88 2.22 -21.80 -7.49
CA ALA A 88 0.95 -21.66 -8.21
C ALA A 88 0.03 -20.62 -7.55
N THR A 89 -0.03 -20.62 -6.21
CA THR A 89 -0.84 -19.67 -5.45
C THR A 89 -0.31 -18.24 -5.56
N LEU A 90 1.02 -18.07 -5.53
CA LEU A 90 1.66 -16.76 -5.69
C LEU A 90 1.42 -16.19 -7.09
N LYS A 91 1.50 -17.01 -8.13
CA LYS A 91 1.23 -16.60 -9.51
C LYS A 91 -0.22 -16.14 -9.67
N GLN A 92 -1.18 -16.89 -9.13
CA GLN A 92 -2.60 -16.51 -9.15
C GLN A 92 -2.82 -15.17 -8.43
N ARG A 93 -2.31 -15.03 -7.20
CA ARG A 93 -2.40 -13.77 -6.43
C ARG A 93 -1.77 -12.59 -7.17
N ARG A 94 -0.62 -12.79 -7.81
CA ARG A 94 0.02 -11.76 -8.62
C ARG A 94 -0.89 -11.33 -9.78
N THR A 95 -1.49 -12.28 -10.50
CA THR A 95 -2.40 -11.95 -11.60
C THR A 95 -3.62 -11.17 -11.09
N GLU A 96 -4.24 -11.60 -9.99
CA GLU A 96 -5.37 -10.89 -9.39
C GLU A 96 -4.99 -9.46 -8.98
N LEU A 97 -3.82 -9.27 -8.37
CA LEU A 97 -3.33 -7.94 -7.95
C LEU A 97 -2.89 -7.06 -9.14
N ALA A 98 -2.36 -7.64 -10.22
CA ALA A 98 -1.96 -6.91 -11.42
C ALA A 98 -3.18 -6.41 -12.22
N TYR A 99 -4.25 -7.20 -12.24
CA TYR A 99 -5.49 -6.90 -12.95
C TYR A 99 -6.59 -6.34 -12.06
N SER A 100 -6.35 -6.04 -10.79
CA SER A 100 -7.34 -5.35 -9.96
C SER A 100 -7.39 -3.86 -10.30
N ALA A 101 -8.49 -3.42 -10.91
CA ALA A 101 -8.71 -1.99 -11.18
C ALA A 101 -8.94 -1.18 -9.90
N SER A 102 -9.54 -1.79 -8.87
CA SER A 102 -9.67 -1.16 -7.55
C SER A 102 -8.31 -0.83 -6.98
N LYS A 103 -7.34 -1.74 -7.07
CA LYS A 103 -5.98 -1.49 -6.58
C LYS A 103 -5.23 -0.42 -7.38
N ARG A 104 -5.45 -0.32 -8.69
CA ARG A 104 -4.90 0.80 -9.48
C ARG A 104 -5.51 2.14 -9.06
N ARG A 105 -6.83 2.19 -8.92
CA ARG A 105 -7.54 3.40 -8.49
C ARG A 105 -7.13 3.83 -7.09
N GLU A 106 -6.95 2.89 -6.16
CA GLU A 106 -6.39 3.15 -4.82
C GLU A 106 -5.02 3.85 -4.90
N ASP A 107 -4.11 3.35 -5.75
CA ASP A 107 -2.78 3.95 -5.96
C ASP A 107 -2.88 5.33 -6.64
N ASP A 108 -3.79 5.53 -7.59
CA ASP A 108 -4.02 6.81 -8.28
C ASP A 108 -4.49 7.89 -7.29
N PHE A 109 -5.48 7.57 -6.46
CA PHE A 109 -5.96 8.51 -5.43
C PHE A 109 -4.86 8.81 -4.40
N GLY A 110 -4.11 7.80 -3.96
CA GLY A 110 -3.00 7.98 -3.03
C GLY A 110 -1.91 8.88 -3.63
N THR A 111 -1.51 8.65 -4.87
CA THR A 111 -0.47 9.46 -5.54
C THR A 111 -0.91 10.90 -5.79
N ILE A 112 -2.14 11.12 -6.27
CA ILE A 112 -2.71 12.47 -6.42
C ILE A 112 -2.73 13.18 -5.06
N GLY A 113 -3.21 12.50 -4.02
CA GLY A 113 -3.22 13.03 -2.66
C GLY A 113 -1.82 13.40 -2.17
N ALA A 114 -0.82 12.54 -2.43
CA ALA A 114 0.56 12.78 -2.03
C ALA A 114 1.15 14.03 -2.72
N VAL A 115 0.96 14.16 -4.04
CA VAL A 115 1.43 15.33 -4.80
C VAL A 115 0.78 16.61 -4.27
N LEU A 116 -0.53 16.59 -4.04
CA LEU A 116 -1.25 17.72 -3.45
C LEU A 116 -0.73 18.06 -2.06
N GLY A 117 -0.47 17.04 -1.23
CA GLY A 117 0.06 17.20 0.12
C GLY A 117 1.47 17.79 0.15
N ILE A 118 2.37 17.35 -0.74
CA ILE A 118 3.73 17.90 -0.88
C ILE A 118 3.69 19.38 -1.24
N CYS A 119 2.72 19.83 -2.03
CA CYS A 119 2.60 21.24 -2.43
C CYS A 119 1.87 22.08 -1.37
N LEU A 120 0.73 21.61 -0.86
CA LEU A 120 -0.16 22.38 0.02
C LEU A 120 0.37 22.49 1.45
N VAL A 121 0.94 21.42 2.00
CA VAL A 121 1.37 21.42 3.42
C VAL A 121 2.50 22.41 3.67
N PRO A 122 3.58 22.45 2.86
CA PRO A 122 4.59 23.50 3.01
C PRO A 122 4.04 24.90 2.76
N ALA A 123 3.12 25.07 1.82
CA ALA A 123 2.52 26.38 1.53
C ALA A 123 1.71 26.93 2.72
N ILE A 124 0.99 26.06 3.44
CA ILE A 124 0.14 26.44 4.58
C ILE A 124 0.96 26.56 5.88
N PHE A 125 1.94 25.68 6.08
CA PHE A 125 2.66 25.52 7.35
C PHE A 125 4.14 25.93 7.28
N TRP A 126 4.53 26.77 6.32
CA TRP A 126 5.91 27.19 6.04
C TRP A 126 6.73 27.60 7.28
N THR A 127 6.09 28.24 8.27
CA THR A 127 6.76 28.74 9.49
C THR A 127 6.66 27.79 10.68
N ARG A 128 6.02 26.62 10.55
CA ARG A 128 5.68 25.73 11.67
C ARG A 128 6.54 24.47 11.78
N ALA A 129 7.31 24.13 10.75
CA ALA A 129 8.21 22.97 10.74
C ALA A 129 9.29 23.15 9.65
N GLY A 130 10.30 22.28 9.65
CA GLY A 130 11.30 22.25 8.58
C GLY A 130 10.69 21.85 7.23
N LEU A 131 11.26 22.35 6.14
CA LEU A 131 10.77 22.05 4.78
C LEU A 131 10.72 20.54 4.48
N LEU A 132 11.69 19.78 4.98
CA LEU A 132 11.72 18.32 4.82
C LEU A 132 10.56 17.64 5.55
N ASP A 133 10.27 18.04 6.79
CA ASP A 133 9.15 17.47 7.56
C ASP A 133 7.79 17.85 6.94
N LEU A 134 7.68 19.08 6.41
CA LEU A 134 6.49 19.56 5.71
C LEU A 134 6.23 18.81 4.41
N THR A 135 7.27 18.56 3.61
CA THR A 135 7.14 17.85 2.34
C THR A 135 6.91 16.36 2.54
N LEU A 136 7.68 15.70 3.40
CA LEU A 136 7.55 14.27 3.70
C LEU A 136 6.25 13.97 4.46
N GLY A 137 5.95 14.75 5.50
CA GLY A 137 4.70 14.61 6.24
C GLY A 137 3.49 15.01 5.43
N GLY A 138 3.62 16.05 4.59
CA GLY A 138 2.58 16.47 3.66
C GLY A 138 2.26 15.42 2.61
N GLY A 139 3.28 14.84 1.99
CA GLY A 139 3.12 13.73 1.06
C GLY A 139 2.50 12.50 1.73
N THR A 140 2.89 12.20 2.97
CA THR A 140 2.33 11.06 3.71
C THR A 140 0.85 11.27 4.08
N LEU A 141 0.51 12.42 4.64
CA LEU A 141 -0.89 12.77 4.94
C LEU A 141 -1.73 12.87 3.67
N GLY A 142 -1.18 13.46 2.63
CA GLY A 142 -1.78 13.53 1.30
C GLY A 142 -2.11 12.14 0.77
N TYR A 143 -1.13 11.23 0.79
CA TYR A 143 -1.32 9.84 0.36
C TYR A 143 -2.42 9.14 1.18
N GLY A 144 -2.38 9.26 2.50
CA GLY A 144 -3.40 8.70 3.38
C GLY A 144 -4.81 9.26 3.11
N SER A 145 -4.91 10.57 2.85
CA SER A 145 -6.19 11.22 2.54
C SER A 145 -6.80 10.74 1.22
N GLY A 146 -5.97 10.59 0.17
CA GLY A 146 -6.40 10.03 -1.11
C GLY A 146 -6.81 8.56 -1.00
N PHE A 147 -6.00 7.77 -0.29
CA PHE A 147 -6.31 6.37 0.02
C PHE A 147 -7.66 6.22 0.75
N LEU A 148 -7.92 7.09 1.74
CA LEU A 148 -9.18 7.10 2.48
C LEU A 148 -10.35 7.53 1.57
N ALA A 149 -10.16 8.53 0.72
CA ALA A 149 -11.16 8.96 -0.25
C ALA A 149 -11.57 7.83 -1.20
N HIS A 150 -10.62 7.01 -1.66
CA HIS A 150 -10.94 5.83 -2.47
C HIS A 150 -11.80 4.81 -1.71
N HIS A 151 -11.47 4.54 -0.44
CA HIS A 151 -12.25 3.61 0.39
C HIS A 151 -13.65 4.15 0.67
N LEU A 152 -13.79 5.44 0.97
CA LEU A 152 -15.08 6.09 1.16
C LEU A 152 -15.93 6.05 -0.11
N GLN A 153 -15.35 6.29 -1.30
CA GLN A 153 -16.07 6.17 -2.57
C GLN A 153 -16.50 4.73 -2.88
N THR A 154 -15.67 3.76 -2.51
CA THR A 154 -16.00 2.34 -2.67
C THR A 154 -17.17 1.96 -1.74
N TRP A 155 -17.17 2.47 -0.51
CA TRP A 155 -18.27 2.27 0.45
C TRP A 155 -19.55 3.00 0.05
N SER A 156 -19.44 4.18 -0.57
CA SER A 156 -20.58 4.99 -1.02
C SER A 156 -21.21 4.50 -2.32
N GLY A 157 -20.83 3.32 -2.83
CA GLY A 157 -21.46 2.69 -3.98
C GLY A 157 -20.86 3.02 -5.35
N ASN A 158 -19.63 3.58 -5.41
CA ASN A 158 -18.87 3.74 -6.66
C ASN A 158 -17.61 2.84 -6.67
N PRO A 159 -17.76 1.49 -6.65
CA PRO A 159 -16.63 0.59 -6.71
C PRO A 159 -15.93 0.69 -8.08
N ALA A 160 -14.62 0.46 -8.10
CA ALA A 160 -13.90 0.34 -9.37
C ALA A 160 -14.44 -0.84 -10.20
N GLY A 161 -14.61 -0.64 -11.51
CA GLY A 161 -15.03 -1.68 -12.44
C GLY A 161 -14.06 -2.88 -12.46
N LYS A 162 -14.51 -4.05 -12.92
CA LYS A 162 -13.62 -5.20 -13.11
C LYS A 162 -12.67 -4.89 -14.27
N ALA A 163 -11.36 -5.08 -14.08
CA ALA A 163 -10.46 -4.97 -15.24
C ALA A 163 -10.70 -6.16 -16.17
N PRO A 164 -10.56 -5.99 -17.49
CA PRO A 164 -10.50 -7.11 -18.42
C PRO A 164 -9.34 -8.02 -18.00
N LEU A 165 -9.64 -9.26 -17.64
CA LEU A 165 -8.61 -10.29 -17.58
C LEU A 165 -8.13 -10.50 -19.02
N PRO A 166 -6.83 -10.74 -19.26
CA PRO A 166 -6.39 -11.18 -20.57
C PRO A 166 -7.15 -12.46 -20.91
N GLU A 167 -7.99 -12.41 -21.95
CA GLU A 167 -8.61 -13.59 -22.51
C GLU A 167 -7.49 -14.53 -22.93
N ILE A 168 -7.42 -15.70 -22.29
CA ILE A 168 -6.58 -16.79 -22.79
C ILE A 168 -7.27 -17.23 -24.08
N PRO A 169 -6.64 -17.13 -25.27
CA PRO A 169 -7.28 -17.57 -26.51
C PRO A 169 -7.70 -19.03 -26.36
N SER A 170 -9.01 -19.29 -26.36
CA SER A 170 -9.56 -20.65 -26.31
C SER A 170 -9.34 -21.41 -27.62
N ASP A 171 -8.91 -20.71 -28.67
CA ASP A 171 -8.54 -21.25 -29.98
C ASP A 171 -7.01 -21.28 -30.16
N ASP A 172 -6.28 -21.99 -29.30
CA ASP A 172 -4.93 -22.41 -29.67
C ASP A 172 -5.04 -23.66 -30.58
N PRO A 173 -4.79 -23.55 -31.91
CA PRO A 173 -4.84 -24.68 -32.83
C PRO A 173 -3.84 -25.80 -32.46
N ARG A 174 -2.90 -25.56 -31.53
CA ARG A 174 -1.98 -26.58 -31.01
C ARG A 174 -2.64 -27.58 -30.07
N MET A 175 -3.81 -27.28 -29.49
CA MET A 175 -4.55 -28.23 -28.63
C MET A 175 -5.48 -29.17 -29.41
N ARG A 176 -5.80 -28.88 -30.69
CA ARG A 176 -6.61 -29.77 -31.55
C ARG A 176 -5.84 -30.92 -32.20
N ARG A 177 -4.52 -31.03 -31.96
CA ARG A 177 -3.69 -32.13 -32.45
C ARG A 177 -3.23 -33.04 -31.31
N ARG A 178 -4.17 -33.70 -30.64
CA ARG A 178 -3.93 -34.95 -29.90
C ARG A 178 -5.15 -35.84 -30.01
#